data_AF-A0A0D2G4H4-F1
#
_entry.id   AF-A0A0D2G4H4-F1
#
_cell.length_a   1.000
_cell.length_b   1.000
_cell.length_c   1.000
_cell.angle_alpha   90.00
_cell.angle_beta   90.00
_cell.angle_gamma   90.00
#
_symmetry.space_group_name_H-M   'P 1'
#
loop_
_entity.id
_entity.type
_entity.pdbx_description
1 polymer ?
#
loop_
_entity_poly.entity_id
_entity_poly.type
_entity_poly.pdbx_seq_one_letter_code
_entity_poly.pdbx_strand_id
1 'polypeptide(L)'
;MARARPSTIYHDEEKLAIRRERVRLNVQAHRQRQKEKKRLEALNQPCQPKLRWVVETSWQSNRSNDSSTRFKQARLQKSWRKPSHGSECSLMCAPSPEKQYTLSLLGMFRTRFLPDRVALPGVGVSEEQLITPCAVWVVEAYELAAVRESPAVTGMLRALGLNILGADLRRRDIQAESLYTYHKTLPFISRQLSSITNGGSLGANDCLALILSAHAAAIFELSVSGCMPRIFDQVRGLGSVFVHRLLQSGSIPDDWRYLMEEYRLFEIVFCLIYRRSSVLTGTGLCKSGRVPGDVGNRRNAKKPWESKFGELVFLARHIPPIMNYIDDSRAAEAICNQAPERMCETMESASFVVNGLQRWCTDFLAREGRDFANSDTYVRGHGDFDFPDFQVASAWIFWLSFKVHALECYISIVDIVHMSRQNHEISELYKNASNSEGIQLSSFCKCMLGARLELMETVELLIRSLPYLLQANVGYVGRCFVGFPLETVRVALLHEFERESSVPVAAGVPSPSIAADGAKRSILQGLLSCAQIMEKAKAMKCALFSDQLASYSPDMGTLFASERPL
;
A
#
# COMPACT_ATOMS: atom_id res chain seq x y z
N MET A 1 25.86 65.72 8.61
CA MET A 1 24.54 65.12 8.96
C MET A 1 24.78 63.76 9.59
N ALA A 2 24.66 63.65 10.91
CA ALA A 2 24.83 62.39 11.65
C ALA A 2 23.53 61.58 11.61
N ARG A 3 23.57 60.33 11.15
CA ARG A 3 22.44 59.39 11.23
C ARG A 3 22.50 58.66 12.57
N ALA A 4 21.51 58.95 13.43
CA ALA A 4 21.30 58.27 14.70
C ALA A 4 20.92 56.78 14.48
N ARG A 5 21.54 55.89 15.26
CA ARG A 5 21.13 54.48 15.37
C ARG A 5 19.84 54.39 16.22
N PRO A 6 18.83 53.59 15.86
CA PRO A 6 17.70 53.33 16.73
C PRO A 6 18.12 52.43 17.92
N SER A 7 17.59 52.75 19.10
CA SER A 7 17.93 52.11 20.38
C SER A 7 17.38 50.68 20.48
N THR A 8 18.27 49.69 20.58
CA THR A 8 17.99 48.26 20.82
C THR A 8 17.53 47.92 22.25
N ILE A 9 17.43 48.91 23.14
CA ILE A 9 17.17 48.70 24.58
C ILE A 9 15.70 48.34 24.86
N TYR A 10 14.75 48.87 24.09
CA TYR A 10 13.31 48.67 24.33
C TYR A 10 12.81 47.24 24.10
N HIS A 11 13.45 46.47 23.21
CA HIS A 11 13.01 45.09 22.89
C HIS A 11 13.47 44.03 23.88
N ASP A 12 14.56 44.27 24.61
CA ASP A 12 15.07 43.33 25.61
C ASP A 12 14.35 43.47 26.95
N GLU A 13 13.93 44.69 27.31
CA GLU A 13 13.08 44.92 28.48
C GLU A 13 11.69 44.30 28.31
N GLU A 14 11.11 44.39 27.11
CA GLU A 14 9.81 43.78 26.80
C GLU A 14 9.87 42.24 26.84
N LYS A 15 10.94 41.64 26.27
CA LYS A 15 11.17 40.19 26.38
C LYS A 15 11.39 39.74 27.82
N LEU A 16 12.07 40.55 28.63
CA LEU A 16 12.27 40.26 30.04
C LEU A 16 10.96 40.38 30.83
N ALA A 17 10.12 41.37 30.52
CA ALA A 17 8.80 41.53 31.11
C ALA A 17 7.88 40.34 30.78
N ILE A 18 7.85 39.88 29.53
CA ILE A 18 7.10 38.69 29.11
C ILE A 18 7.58 37.43 29.84
N ARG A 19 8.89 37.25 29.99
CA ARG A 19 9.46 36.12 30.75
C ARG A 19 9.08 36.20 32.23
N ARG A 20 9.12 37.38 32.84
CA ARG A 20 8.73 37.60 34.25
C ARG A 20 7.25 37.28 34.47
N GLU A 21 6.38 37.70 33.56
CA GLU A 21 4.94 37.42 33.66
C GLU A 21 4.64 35.92 33.47
N ARG A 22 5.33 35.25 32.54
CA ARG A 22 5.22 33.79 32.36
C ARG A 22 5.68 33.01 33.59
N VAL A 23 6.74 33.46 34.25
CA VAL A 23 7.22 32.87 35.51
C VAL A 23 6.19 33.12 36.61
N ARG A 24 5.63 34.34 36.71
CA ARG A 24 4.60 34.69 37.70
C ARG A 24 3.36 33.81 37.58
N LEU A 25 2.84 33.62 36.35
CA LEU A 25 1.66 32.79 36.08
C LEU A 25 1.93 31.30 36.38
N ASN A 26 3.11 30.78 36.02
CA ASN A 26 3.49 29.41 36.36
C ASN A 26 3.64 29.20 37.87
N VAL A 27 4.19 30.18 38.59
CA VAL A 27 4.31 30.12 40.06
C VAL A 27 2.92 30.18 40.71
N GLN A 28 2.00 31.00 40.19
CA GLN A 28 0.60 31.02 40.67
C GLN A 28 -0.11 29.69 40.42
N ALA A 29 0.00 29.14 39.21
CA ALA A 29 -0.59 27.85 38.87
C ALA A 29 0.00 26.71 39.71
N HIS A 30 1.32 26.72 39.95
CA HIS A 30 1.96 25.75 40.83
C HIS A 30 1.47 25.88 42.28
N ARG A 31 1.34 27.11 42.82
CA ARG A 31 0.79 27.34 44.16
C ARG A 31 -0.66 26.89 44.27
N GLN A 32 -1.47 27.08 43.23
CA GLN A 32 -2.86 26.58 43.19
C GLN A 32 -2.90 25.05 43.18
N ARG A 33 -2.10 24.39 42.35
CA ARG A 33 -2.00 22.91 42.34
C ARG A 33 -1.52 22.35 43.67
N GLN A 34 -0.57 23.00 44.33
CA GLN A 34 -0.10 22.59 45.66
C GLN A 34 -1.17 22.79 46.74
N LYS A 35 -1.95 23.89 46.68
CA LYS A 35 -3.09 24.10 47.59
C LYS A 35 -4.19 23.05 47.38
N GLU A 36 -4.50 22.75 46.12
CA GLU A 36 -5.53 21.77 45.76
C GLU A 36 -5.09 20.35 46.13
N LYS A 37 -3.82 20.01 45.91
CA LYS A 37 -3.20 18.76 46.38
C LYS A 37 -3.32 18.60 47.89
N LYS A 38 -2.91 19.62 48.67
CA LYS A 38 -3.04 19.59 50.14
C LYS A 38 -4.50 19.51 50.61
N ARG A 39 -5.43 20.16 49.91
CA ARG A 39 -6.86 20.08 50.22
C ARG A 39 -7.44 18.69 49.96
N LEU A 40 -7.02 18.03 48.88
CA LEU A 40 -7.46 16.69 48.52
C LEU A 40 -6.80 15.61 49.41
N GLU A 41 -5.55 15.79 49.81
CA GLU A 41 -4.86 14.95 50.79
C GLU A 41 -5.55 15.01 52.18
N ALA A 42 -6.04 16.18 52.59
CA ALA A 42 -6.79 16.33 53.83
C ALA A 42 -8.18 15.63 53.82
N LEU A 43 -8.68 15.23 52.64
CA LEU A 43 -9.97 14.58 52.44
C LEU A 43 -9.86 13.05 52.23
N ASN A 44 -8.66 12.46 52.35
CA ASN A 44 -8.40 11.01 52.14
C ASN A 44 -9.00 10.45 50.83
N GLN A 45 -9.07 11.26 49.76
CA GLN A 45 -9.48 10.79 48.43
C GLN A 45 -8.26 10.67 47.50
N PRO A 46 -8.13 9.56 46.75
CA PRO A 46 -7.04 9.39 45.79
C PRO A 46 -7.19 10.40 44.65
N CYS A 47 -6.20 11.29 44.52
CA CYS A 47 -6.16 12.31 43.48
C CYS A 47 -5.88 11.67 42.12
N GLN A 48 -6.92 11.40 41.34
CA GLN A 48 -6.76 11.16 39.91
C GLN A 48 -6.67 12.51 39.18
N PRO A 49 -5.55 12.81 38.48
CA PRO A 49 -5.45 14.03 37.71
C PRO A 49 -6.40 13.97 36.50
N LYS A 50 -7.60 14.56 36.64
CA LYS A 50 -8.42 14.91 35.48
C LYS A 50 -7.68 16.00 34.70
N LEU A 51 -6.94 15.59 33.66
CA LEU A 51 -6.36 16.47 32.66
C LEU A 51 -7.47 17.16 31.85
N ARG A 52 -8.12 18.17 32.43
CA ARG A 52 -8.85 19.18 31.65
C ARG A 52 -7.83 20.23 31.22
N TRP A 53 -7.49 20.22 29.93
CA TRP A 53 -6.80 21.37 29.33
C TRP A 53 -7.72 22.58 29.44
N VAL A 54 -7.18 23.65 30.02
CA VAL A 54 -7.79 24.98 29.98
C VAL A 54 -7.83 25.38 28.50
N VAL A 55 -9.04 25.63 28.00
CA VAL A 55 -9.25 26.25 26.70
C VAL A 55 -8.69 27.67 26.80
N GLU A 56 -7.55 27.92 26.16
CA GLU A 56 -7.02 29.27 26.01
C GLU A 56 -7.85 30.01 24.97
N THR A 57 -8.83 30.76 25.49
CA THR A 57 -9.55 31.79 24.76
C THR A 57 -8.60 32.97 24.48
N SER A 58 -8.65 33.44 23.22
CA SER A 58 -8.14 34.73 22.71
C SER A 58 -6.67 35.05 22.91
N TRP A 59 -5.86 35.04 21.83
CA TRP A 59 -4.89 36.09 21.45
C TRP A 59 -4.36 35.79 20.04
N GLN A 60 -5.21 35.95 19.03
CA GLN A 60 -4.77 36.22 17.66
C GLN A 60 -5.05 37.68 17.37
N SER A 61 -4.01 38.51 17.40
CA SER A 61 -3.96 39.66 16.50
C SER A 61 -2.51 40.14 16.33
N ASN A 62 -2.14 40.22 15.06
CA ASN A 62 -1.19 41.13 14.45
C ASN A 62 0.28 40.71 14.26
N ARG A 63 0.61 40.70 12.95
CA ARG A 63 1.88 41.02 12.28
C ARG A 63 2.94 39.93 12.27
N SER A 64 3.76 39.78 11.22
CA SER A 64 3.75 40.17 9.79
C SER A 64 5.04 39.54 9.25
N ASN A 65 5.06 39.22 7.96
CA ASN A 65 6.22 38.77 7.19
C ASN A 65 7.57 39.30 7.71
N ASP A 66 8.53 38.41 7.96
CA ASP A 66 9.86 38.64 7.42
C ASP A 66 10.70 37.37 7.31
N SER A 67 11.25 37.19 6.11
CA SER A 67 12.20 36.17 5.72
C SER A 67 13.60 36.51 6.21
N SER A 68 14.34 35.56 6.80
CA SER A 68 15.74 35.35 6.41
C SER A 68 16.28 34.00 6.90
N THR A 69 16.63 33.20 5.92
CA THR A 69 17.57 32.09 5.98
C THR A 69 18.95 32.58 6.39
N ARG A 70 19.60 31.90 7.33
CA ARG A 70 21.06 31.80 7.42
C ARG A 70 21.46 30.53 8.18
N PHE A 71 21.75 29.49 7.41
CA PHE A 71 22.47 28.30 7.85
C PHE A 71 23.88 28.69 8.34
N LYS A 72 24.25 28.23 9.53
CA LYS A 72 25.64 28.07 9.92
C LYS A 72 25.91 26.58 10.15
N GLN A 73 26.58 25.97 9.18
CA GLN A 73 27.33 24.75 9.32
C GLN A 73 28.39 24.92 10.41
N ALA A 74 28.41 24.05 11.41
CA ALA A 74 29.59 23.83 12.24
C ALA A 74 29.59 22.40 12.82
N ARG A 75 30.52 21.60 12.30
CA ARG A 75 31.25 20.49 12.94
C ARG A 75 30.51 19.60 13.95
N LEU A 76 30.16 18.38 13.52
CA LEU A 76 30.25 17.18 14.35
C LEU A 76 30.67 15.97 13.49
N GLN A 77 31.95 15.91 13.16
CA GLN A 77 32.65 14.62 13.04
C GLN A 77 33.01 14.21 14.47
N LYS A 78 32.25 13.29 15.07
CA LYS A 78 32.72 12.50 16.22
C LYS A 78 32.80 11.06 15.78
N SER A 79 33.99 10.51 15.85
CA SER A 79 34.27 9.09 15.62
C SER A 79 33.48 8.25 16.62
N TRP A 80 32.67 7.33 16.11
CA TRP A 80 31.97 6.34 16.91
C TRP A 80 33.01 5.37 17.45
N ARG A 81 33.35 5.48 18.75
CA ARG A 81 34.14 4.46 19.44
C ARG A 81 33.29 3.20 19.59
N LYS A 82 33.89 2.04 19.34
CA LYS A 82 33.32 0.71 19.61
C LYS A 82 32.82 0.62 21.06
N PRO A 83 31.70 -0.07 21.35
CA PRO A 83 31.25 -0.26 22.71
C PRO A 83 32.22 -1.19 23.45
N SER A 84 32.85 -0.70 24.51
CA SER A 84 33.57 -1.54 25.46
C SER A 84 32.54 -2.30 26.30
N HIS A 85 32.59 -3.63 26.22
CA HIS A 85 31.92 -4.51 27.18
C HIS A 85 32.43 -4.22 28.60
N GLY A 86 31.49 -4.07 29.54
CA GLY A 86 31.79 -3.97 30.98
C GLY A 86 31.51 -2.59 31.58
N SER A 87 30.24 -2.21 31.68
CA SER A 87 29.79 -1.31 32.75
C SER A 87 28.35 -1.67 33.08
N GLU A 88 28.20 -2.36 34.20
CA GLU A 88 26.91 -2.63 34.82
C GLU A 88 26.21 -1.32 35.18
N CYS A 89 24.89 -1.32 35.02
CA CYS A 89 23.90 -0.54 35.76
C CYS A 89 24.02 1.00 35.77
N SER A 90 23.43 1.64 34.75
CA SER A 90 22.84 2.99 34.89
C SER A 90 21.31 2.86 34.85
N LEU A 91 20.73 2.27 35.90
CA LEU A 91 19.33 2.44 36.25
C LEU A 91 19.25 3.74 37.06
N MET A 92 18.48 4.74 36.61
CA MET A 92 17.91 5.89 37.37
C MET A 92 17.86 7.24 36.61
N CYS A 93 17.81 7.27 35.27
CA CYS A 93 17.26 8.44 34.57
C CYS A 93 15.86 8.10 34.08
N ALA A 94 14.84 8.61 34.78
CA ALA A 94 13.47 8.57 34.26
C ALA A 94 13.46 9.21 32.86
N PRO A 95 12.80 8.59 31.86
CA PRO A 95 12.75 9.14 30.51
C PRO A 95 12.20 10.56 30.55
N SER A 96 12.76 11.46 29.73
CA SER A 96 12.25 12.83 29.62
C SER A 96 10.76 12.82 29.27
N PRO A 97 9.98 13.85 29.63
CA PRO A 97 8.55 13.90 29.29
C PRO A 97 8.29 13.71 27.78
N GLU A 98 9.19 14.21 26.94
CA GLU A 98 9.13 14.01 25.49
C GLU A 98 9.40 12.56 25.07
N LYS A 99 10.36 11.88 25.71
CA LYS A 99 10.63 10.45 25.48
C LYS A 99 9.45 9.60 25.97
N GLN A 100 8.87 9.90 27.13
CA GLN A 100 7.66 9.24 27.62
C GLN A 100 6.48 9.40 26.67
N TYR A 101 6.27 10.62 26.17
CA TYR A 101 5.22 10.89 25.18
C TYR A 101 5.45 10.13 23.87
N THR A 102 6.69 10.12 23.37
CA THR A 102 7.05 9.38 22.15
C THR A 102 6.86 7.88 22.34
N LEU A 103 7.30 7.30 23.46
CA LEU A 103 7.10 5.88 23.76
C LEU A 103 5.62 5.54 23.93
N SER A 104 4.82 6.43 24.53
CA SER A 104 3.37 6.26 24.64
C SER A 104 2.70 6.27 23.27
N LEU A 105 3.11 7.19 22.37
CA LEU A 105 2.63 7.25 21.00
C LEU A 105 3.01 5.99 20.21
N LEU A 106 4.26 5.53 20.33
CA LEU A 106 4.73 4.29 19.70
C LEU A 106 4.03 3.05 20.27
N GLY A 107 3.69 3.05 21.56
CA GLY A 107 2.87 2.00 22.18
C GLY A 107 1.48 1.90 21.56
N MET A 108 0.84 3.04 21.28
CA MET A 108 -0.44 3.08 20.54
C MET A 108 -0.29 2.76 19.05
N PHE A 109 0.92 2.94 18.49
CA PHE A 109 1.17 2.76 17.06
C PHE A 109 0.78 1.37 16.61
N ARG A 110 1.28 0.31 17.26
CA ARG A 110 0.99 -1.08 16.91
C ARG A 110 -0.51 -1.37 16.90
N THR A 111 -1.22 -1.05 17.99
CA THR A 111 -2.65 -1.33 18.15
C THR A 111 -3.56 -0.51 17.22
N ARG A 112 -3.07 0.62 16.70
CA ARG A 112 -3.83 1.45 15.75
C ARG A 112 -3.51 1.12 14.29
N PHE A 113 -2.28 0.69 14.02
CA PHE A 113 -1.84 0.34 12.67
C PHE A 113 -2.31 -1.03 12.23
N LEU A 114 -2.16 -2.00 13.13
CA LEU A 114 -2.38 -3.40 12.86
C LEU A 114 -3.78 -3.84 13.32
N PRO A 115 -4.32 -4.91 12.73
CA PRO A 115 -5.54 -5.55 13.25
C PRO A 115 -5.41 -5.93 14.72
N ASP A 116 -6.53 -6.01 15.44
CA ASP A 116 -6.54 -6.38 16.87
C ASP A 116 -5.94 -7.78 17.14
N ARG A 117 -5.86 -8.63 16.11
CA ARG A 117 -5.28 -9.98 16.14
C ARG A 117 -4.13 -10.08 15.14
N VAL A 118 -2.94 -9.64 15.54
CA VAL A 118 -1.71 -9.91 14.77
C VAL A 118 -0.92 -11.03 15.41
N ALA A 119 -0.84 -12.14 14.69
CA ALA A 119 0.18 -13.15 14.91
C ALA A 119 1.42 -12.75 14.10
N LEU A 120 2.54 -12.54 14.80
CA LEU A 120 3.85 -12.49 14.16
C LEU A 120 4.37 -13.91 13.97
N PRO A 121 5.13 -14.18 12.90
CA PRO A 121 5.86 -15.43 12.80
C PRO A 121 6.83 -15.54 13.98
N GLY A 122 6.61 -16.52 14.85
CA GLY A 122 7.50 -16.83 15.96
C GLY A 122 8.76 -17.58 15.51
N VAL A 123 9.77 -17.63 16.37
CA VAL A 123 10.98 -18.44 16.12
C VAL A 123 10.58 -19.92 16.02
N GLY A 124 10.82 -20.54 14.87
CA GLY A 124 10.49 -21.95 14.61
C GLY A 124 9.08 -22.20 14.07
N VAL A 125 8.33 -21.16 13.69
CA VAL A 125 7.05 -21.31 12.99
C VAL A 125 7.27 -21.91 11.59
N SER A 126 6.39 -22.83 11.20
CA SER A 126 6.43 -23.50 9.89
C SER A 126 6.48 -22.46 8.75
N GLU A 127 7.36 -22.67 7.76
CA GLU A 127 7.51 -21.79 6.59
C GLU A 127 6.21 -21.71 5.73
N GLU A 128 5.21 -22.54 6.02
CA GLU A 128 3.94 -22.65 5.27
C GLU A 128 2.81 -21.71 5.74
N GLN A 129 2.96 -20.96 6.85
CA GLN A 129 1.85 -20.17 7.42
C GLN A 129 1.58 -18.86 6.64
N LEU A 130 0.31 -18.43 6.62
CA LEU A 130 -0.07 -17.08 6.17
C LEU A 130 0.50 -16.01 7.11
N ILE A 131 1.18 -15.02 6.52
CA ILE A 131 1.74 -13.88 7.24
C ILE A 131 0.75 -12.73 7.18
N THR A 132 0.56 -12.00 8.27
CA THR A 132 -0.25 -10.77 8.24
C THR A 132 0.46 -9.70 7.43
N PRO A 133 -0.10 -9.23 6.29
CA PRO A 133 0.49 -8.11 5.55
C PRO A 133 0.69 -6.90 6.47
N CYS A 134 1.83 -6.22 6.37
CA CYS A 134 2.27 -5.11 7.22
C CYS A 134 2.60 -5.39 8.66
N ALA A 135 2.37 -6.58 9.18
CA ALA A 135 2.77 -6.87 10.55
C ALA A 135 4.29 -6.74 10.71
N VAL A 136 5.06 -7.24 9.74
CA VAL A 136 6.52 -7.38 9.86
C VAL A 136 7.19 -6.01 9.94
N TRP A 137 7.02 -5.13 8.95
CA TRP A 137 7.70 -3.83 9.01
C TRP A 137 7.20 -2.97 10.17
N VAL A 138 5.90 -3.01 10.53
CA VAL A 138 5.37 -2.22 11.65
C VAL A 138 6.01 -2.66 12.96
N VAL A 139 6.15 -3.96 13.15
CA VAL A 139 6.76 -4.54 14.34
C VAL A 139 8.25 -4.27 14.39
N GLU A 140 8.97 -4.55 13.32
CA GLU A 140 10.41 -4.30 13.24
C GLU A 140 10.72 -2.81 13.41
N ALA A 141 9.92 -1.92 12.82
CA ALA A 141 10.07 -0.48 12.99
C ALA A 141 9.81 -0.06 14.44
N TYR A 142 8.76 -0.60 15.07
CA TYR A 142 8.49 -0.35 16.49
C TYR A 142 9.66 -0.79 17.37
N GLU A 143 10.19 -1.99 17.18
CA GLU A 143 11.29 -2.52 17.99
C GLU A 143 12.57 -1.70 17.78
N LEU A 144 12.87 -1.35 16.54
CA LEU A 144 14.04 -0.52 16.20
C LEU A 144 13.92 0.91 16.75
N ALA A 145 12.71 1.44 16.89
CA ALA A 145 12.46 2.76 17.49
C ALA A 145 12.40 2.74 19.02
N ALA A 146 11.65 1.83 19.61
CA ALA A 146 11.36 1.81 21.04
C ALA A 146 12.47 1.13 21.87
N VAL A 147 13.11 0.10 21.33
CA VAL A 147 14.12 -0.70 22.05
C VAL A 147 15.53 -0.30 21.66
N ARG A 148 15.78 -0.18 20.34
CA ARG A 148 17.12 0.14 19.81
C ARG A 148 17.34 1.65 19.59
N GLU A 149 16.32 2.47 19.81
CA GLU A 149 16.37 3.94 19.79
C GLU A 149 16.95 4.54 18.50
N SER A 150 16.66 3.94 17.33
CA SER A 150 17.08 4.50 16.03
C SER A 150 16.43 5.87 15.81
N PRO A 151 17.21 6.97 15.68
CA PRO A 151 16.63 8.32 15.60
C PRO A 151 15.79 8.55 14.34
N ALA A 152 16.21 7.96 13.21
CA ALA A 152 15.50 8.10 11.93
C ALA A 152 14.13 7.39 11.97
N VAL A 153 14.12 6.15 12.46
CA VAL A 153 12.89 5.35 12.57
C VAL A 153 11.96 5.95 13.62
N THR A 154 12.50 6.34 14.77
CA THR A 154 11.73 7.00 15.84
C THR A 154 11.10 8.29 15.36
N GLY A 155 11.85 9.13 14.63
CA GLY A 155 11.34 10.37 14.07
C GLY A 155 10.21 10.15 13.06
N MET A 156 10.37 9.19 12.14
CA MET A 156 9.35 8.90 11.14
C MET A 156 8.10 8.24 11.73
N LEU A 157 8.26 7.27 12.64
CA LEU A 157 7.11 6.68 13.33
C LEU A 157 6.39 7.69 14.21
N ARG A 158 7.10 8.63 14.85
CA ARG A 158 6.48 9.72 15.60
C ARG A 158 5.70 10.64 14.67
N ALA A 159 6.26 11.06 13.54
CA ALA A 159 5.56 11.87 12.56
C ALA A 159 4.27 11.18 12.09
N LEU A 160 4.35 9.90 11.73
CA LEU A 160 3.22 9.09 11.28
C LEU A 160 2.15 8.91 12.37
N GLY A 161 2.56 8.56 13.59
CA GLY A 161 1.66 8.41 14.73
C GLY A 161 0.95 9.71 15.08
N LEU A 162 1.66 10.84 15.06
CA LEU A 162 1.06 12.16 15.26
C LEU A 162 0.10 12.51 14.12
N ASN A 163 0.42 12.17 12.87
CA ASN A 163 -0.46 12.47 11.75
C ASN A 163 -1.81 11.77 11.90
N ILE A 164 -1.79 10.48 12.21
CA ILE A 164 -3.00 9.67 12.40
C ILE A 164 -3.77 10.14 13.62
N LEU A 165 -3.08 10.37 14.75
CA LEU A 165 -3.74 10.90 15.95
C LEU A 165 -4.38 12.27 15.71
N GLY A 166 -3.67 13.16 15.01
CA GLY A 166 -4.16 14.48 14.64
C GLY A 166 -5.36 14.40 13.70
N ALA A 167 -5.34 13.48 12.73
CA ALA A 167 -6.46 13.23 11.83
C ALA A 167 -7.68 12.67 12.57
N ASP A 168 -7.50 11.69 13.47
CA ASP A 168 -8.56 11.11 14.29
C ASP A 168 -9.22 12.17 15.17
N LEU A 169 -8.41 12.95 15.89
CA LEU A 169 -8.87 14.00 16.81
C LEU A 169 -9.30 15.30 16.11
N ARG A 170 -9.14 15.40 14.78
CA ARG A 170 -9.38 16.62 13.98
C ARG A 170 -8.58 17.84 14.50
N ARG A 171 -7.35 17.60 14.97
CA ARG A 171 -6.47 18.60 15.58
C ARG A 171 -5.35 19.02 14.64
N ARG A 172 -5.50 20.21 14.05
CA ARG A 172 -4.52 20.77 13.09
C ARG A 172 -3.17 21.08 13.72
N ASP A 173 -3.14 21.40 15.01
CA ASP A 173 -1.90 21.65 15.75
C ASP A 173 -1.05 20.38 15.88
N ILE A 174 -1.68 19.23 16.13
CA ILE A 174 -1.00 17.92 16.13
C ILE A 174 -0.51 17.55 14.72
N GLN A 175 -1.32 17.83 13.70
CA GLN A 175 -0.93 17.62 12.31
C GLN A 175 0.25 18.53 11.88
N ALA A 176 0.30 19.76 12.38
CA ALA A 176 1.43 20.67 12.14
C ALA A 176 2.72 20.16 12.81
N GLU A 177 2.63 19.65 14.05
CA GLU A 177 3.78 19.05 14.75
C GLU A 177 4.25 17.74 14.07
N SER A 178 3.30 16.95 13.57
CA SER A 178 3.55 15.79 12.71
C SER A 178 4.38 16.16 11.48
N LEU A 179 3.94 17.16 10.72
CA LEU A 179 4.64 17.65 9.53
C LEU A 179 6.02 18.24 9.86
N TYR A 180 6.13 18.98 10.97
CA TYR A 180 7.40 19.49 11.47
C TYR A 180 8.37 18.35 11.79
N THR A 181 7.88 17.31 12.48
CA THR A 181 8.67 16.11 12.82
C THR A 181 9.13 15.37 11.56
N TYR A 182 8.26 15.23 10.56
CA TYR A 182 8.58 14.65 9.26
C TYR A 182 9.74 15.40 8.59
N HIS A 183 9.61 16.72 8.41
CA HIS A 183 10.64 17.55 7.79
C HIS A 183 11.96 17.60 8.58
N LYS A 184 11.90 17.50 9.91
CA LYS A 184 13.11 17.41 10.76
C LYS A 184 13.83 16.07 10.60
N THR A 185 13.10 15.00 10.32
CA THR A 185 13.65 13.63 10.22
C THR A 185 14.15 13.30 8.81
N LEU A 186 13.51 13.84 7.77
CA LEU A 186 13.85 13.57 6.37
C LEU A 186 15.34 13.80 6.01
N PRO A 187 16.06 14.82 6.54
CA PRO A 187 17.48 15.00 6.27
C PRO A 187 18.39 13.87 6.77
N PHE A 188 17.94 13.04 7.72
CA PHE A 188 18.70 11.87 8.16
C PHE A 188 18.63 10.74 7.12
N ILE A 189 17.42 10.47 6.61
CA ILE A 189 17.18 9.52 5.52
C ILE A 189 17.93 9.95 4.26
N SER A 190 17.79 11.24 3.88
CA SER A 190 18.47 11.80 2.71
C SER A 190 19.99 11.62 2.78
N ARG A 191 20.61 11.83 3.95
CA ARG A 191 22.05 11.61 4.14
C ARG A 191 22.45 10.13 3.96
N GLN A 192 21.66 9.20 4.48
CA GLN A 192 21.91 7.76 4.28
C GLN A 192 21.77 7.35 2.81
N LEU A 193 20.74 7.87 2.12
CA LEU A 193 20.56 7.66 0.69
C LEU A 193 21.71 8.26 -0.12
N SER A 194 22.15 9.49 0.19
CA SER A 194 23.32 10.11 -0.46
C SER A 194 24.59 9.29 -0.25
N SER A 195 24.75 8.67 0.92
CA SER A 195 25.88 7.76 1.15
C SER A 195 25.84 6.54 0.23
N ILE A 196 24.65 5.97 0.01
CA ILE A 196 24.46 4.86 -0.94
C ILE A 196 24.76 5.31 -2.37
N THR A 197 24.18 6.42 -2.82
CA THR A 197 24.34 6.89 -4.20
C THR A 197 25.78 7.28 -4.54
N ASN A 198 26.56 7.67 -3.54
CA ASN A 198 27.98 8.01 -3.71
C ASN A 198 28.92 6.78 -3.61
N GLY A 199 28.38 5.56 -3.66
CA GLY A 199 29.15 4.31 -3.60
C GLY A 199 29.59 3.89 -2.20
N GLY A 200 29.04 4.51 -1.15
CA GLY A 200 29.28 4.11 0.23
C GLY A 200 28.59 2.80 0.60
N SER A 201 29.03 2.19 1.70
CA SER A 201 28.36 1.02 2.28
C SER A 201 27.63 1.38 3.57
N LEU A 202 26.43 0.83 3.72
CA LEU A 202 25.69 0.87 4.96
C LEU A 202 25.80 -0.50 5.64
N GLY A 203 25.98 -0.48 6.96
CA GLY A 203 25.83 -1.68 7.77
C GLY A 203 24.42 -2.25 7.62
N ALA A 204 24.24 -3.54 7.91
CA ALA A 204 22.93 -4.19 7.81
C ALA A 204 21.87 -3.45 8.65
N ASN A 205 22.20 -3.07 9.89
CA ASN A 205 21.30 -2.33 10.77
C ASN A 205 20.93 -0.93 10.25
N ASP A 206 21.88 -0.20 9.65
CA ASP A 206 21.62 1.12 9.06
C ASP A 206 20.75 1.02 7.81
N CYS A 207 20.96 -0.01 7.01
CA CYS A 207 20.14 -0.31 5.84
C CYS A 207 18.72 -0.74 6.24
N LEU A 208 18.56 -1.56 7.29
CA LEU A 208 17.25 -1.89 7.86
C LEU A 208 16.54 -0.64 8.40
N ALA A 209 17.26 0.22 9.14
CA ALA A 209 16.71 1.48 9.63
C ALA A 209 16.25 2.39 8.48
N LEU A 210 17.01 2.45 7.40
CA LEU A 210 16.65 3.18 6.19
C LEU A 210 15.38 2.61 5.55
N ILE A 211 15.32 1.29 5.35
CA ILE A 211 14.16 0.59 4.79
C ILE A 211 12.89 0.86 5.61
N LEU A 212 12.96 0.69 6.93
CA LEU A 212 11.80 0.89 7.83
C LEU A 212 11.39 2.36 7.93
N SER A 213 12.35 3.29 7.91
CA SER A 213 12.06 4.73 7.86
C SER A 213 11.40 5.11 6.54
N ALA A 214 11.81 4.51 5.42
CA ALA A 214 11.20 4.72 4.10
C ALA A 214 9.78 4.17 4.04
N HIS A 215 9.50 2.99 4.61
CA HIS A 215 8.11 2.48 4.72
C HIS A 215 7.23 3.44 5.52
N ALA A 216 7.69 3.90 6.69
CA ALA A 216 6.95 4.87 7.50
C ALA A 216 6.72 6.20 6.75
N ALA A 217 7.71 6.67 6.00
CA ALA A 217 7.58 7.86 5.16
C ALA A 217 6.58 7.66 4.01
N ALA A 218 6.57 6.50 3.35
CA ALA A 218 5.61 6.18 2.30
C ALA A 218 4.17 6.19 2.82
N ILE A 219 3.92 5.57 3.98
CA ILE A 219 2.59 5.58 4.62
C ILE A 219 2.22 7.00 5.08
N PHE A 220 3.19 7.78 5.59
CA PHE A 220 2.98 9.18 5.95
C PHE A 220 2.54 10.00 4.74
N GLU A 221 3.26 9.90 3.63
CA GLU A 221 2.93 10.64 2.41
C GLU A 221 1.61 10.18 1.81
N LEU A 222 1.29 8.89 1.87
CA LEU A 222 -0.04 8.36 1.56
C LEU A 222 -1.11 9.07 2.41
N SER A 223 -0.91 9.14 3.73
CA SER A 223 -1.87 9.73 4.67
C SER A 223 -2.10 11.24 4.49
N VAL A 224 -1.12 11.95 3.94
CA VAL A 224 -1.19 13.41 3.72
C VAL A 224 -1.64 13.75 2.30
N SER A 225 -1.16 13.03 1.30
CA SER A 225 -1.38 13.37 -0.11
C SER A 225 -2.55 12.63 -0.76
N GLY A 226 -2.89 11.43 -0.27
CA GLY A 226 -3.86 10.53 -0.91
C GLY A 226 -3.57 10.22 -2.37
N CYS A 227 -2.31 10.35 -2.80
CA CYS A 227 -1.92 10.30 -4.20
C CYS A 227 -1.22 8.97 -4.52
N MET A 228 -1.95 8.06 -5.16
CA MET A 228 -1.44 6.74 -5.59
C MET A 228 -0.12 6.79 -6.39
N PRO A 229 0.06 7.69 -7.39
CA PRO A 229 1.33 7.79 -8.12
C PRO A 229 2.54 8.11 -7.24
N ARG A 230 2.39 8.98 -6.23
CA ARG A 230 3.50 9.32 -5.32
C ARG A 230 3.90 8.14 -4.45
N ILE A 231 2.91 7.35 -4.03
CA ILE A 231 3.17 6.13 -3.24
C ILE A 231 3.90 5.10 -4.09
N PHE A 232 3.52 4.97 -5.36
CA PHE A 232 4.24 4.11 -6.27
C PHE A 232 5.71 4.50 -6.42
N ASP A 233 6.01 5.81 -6.54
CA ASP A 233 7.41 6.28 -6.58
C ASP A 233 8.17 5.92 -5.30
N GLN A 234 7.54 6.02 -4.13
CA GLN A 234 8.14 5.61 -2.85
C GLN A 234 8.40 4.10 -2.79
N VAL A 235 7.44 3.27 -3.21
CA VAL A 235 7.59 1.81 -3.27
C VAL A 235 8.71 1.43 -4.24
N ARG A 236 8.80 2.06 -5.42
CA ARG A 236 9.92 1.85 -6.35
C ARG A 236 11.27 2.26 -5.77
N GLY A 237 11.31 3.39 -5.05
CA GLY A 237 12.50 3.87 -4.36
C GLY A 237 13.00 2.85 -3.33
N LEU A 238 12.08 2.30 -2.54
CA LEU A 238 12.36 1.23 -1.59
C LEU A 238 12.91 -0.04 -2.29
N GLY A 239 12.33 -0.44 -3.42
CA GLY A 239 12.85 -1.51 -4.27
C GLY A 239 14.31 -1.30 -4.66
N SER A 240 14.67 -0.07 -5.02
CA SER A 240 16.03 0.30 -5.40
C SER A 240 17.01 0.14 -4.23
N VAL A 241 16.58 0.40 -2.99
CA VAL A 241 17.39 0.17 -1.78
C VAL A 241 17.66 -1.32 -1.58
N PHE A 242 16.65 -2.19 -1.78
CA PHE A 242 16.84 -3.64 -1.71
C PHE A 242 17.78 -4.16 -2.79
N VAL A 243 17.64 -3.69 -4.04
CA VAL A 243 18.55 -4.05 -5.13
C VAL A 243 19.98 -3.61 -4.82
N HIS A 244 20.18 -2.38 -4.34
CA HIS A 244 21.50 -1.92 -3.94
C HIS A 244 22.11 -2.81 -2.86
N ARG A 245 21.34 -3.20 -1.83
CA ARG A 245 21.80 -4.10 -0.78
C ARG A 245 22.22 -5.46 -1.33
N LEU A 246 21.42 -6.03 -2.23
CA LEU A 246 21.75 -7.28 -2.90
C LEU A 246 23.05 -7.16 -3.69
N LEU A 247 23.20 -6.10 -4.50
CA LEU A 247 24.40 -5.88 -5.30
C LEU A 247 25.65 -5.69 -4.43
N GLN A 248 25.51 -5.00 -3.30
CA GLN A 248 26.61 -4.73 -2.38
C GLN A 248 27.07 -5.96 -1.58
N SER A 249 26.15 -6.83 -1.17
CA SER A 249 26.45 -7.94 -0.25
C SER A 249 26.30 -9.34 -0.87
N GLY A 250 25.90 -9.42 -2.14
CA GLY A 250 25.66 -10.67 -2.87
C GLY A 250 24.41 -11.45 -2.42
N SER A 251 23.80 -11.08 -1.28
CA SER A 251 22.64 -11.75 -0.68
C SER A 251 21.83 -10.78 0.17
N ILE A 252 20.58 -11.13 0.49
CA ILE A 252 19.76 -10.43 1.48
C ILE A 252 19.85 -11.21 2.80
N PRO A 253 19.96 -10.53 3.96
CA PRO A 253 19.93 -11.22 5.26
C PRO A 253 18.67 -12.10 5.41
N ASP A 254 18.82 -13.31 5.93
CA ASP A 254 17.71 -14.26 6.08
C ASP A 254 16.55 -13.67 6.91
N ASP A 255 16.86 -12.90 7.95
CA ASP A 255 15.89 -12.22 8.81
C ASP A 255 15.02 -11.19 8.07
N TRP A 256 15.39 -10.79 6.84
CA TRP A 256 14.63 -9.84 6.03
C TRP A 256 13.70 -10.52 5.04
N ARG A 257 13.63 -11.85 5.02
CA ARG A 257 12.80 -12.61 4.06
C ARG A 257 11.34 -12.15 4.08
N TYR A 258 10.74 -12.05 5.26
CA TYR A 258 9.33 -11.65 5.38
C TYR A 258 9.10 -10.18 5.03
N LEU A 259 10.08 -9.32 5.32
CA LEU A 259 10.04 -7.91 4.93
C LEU A 259 10.12 -7.75 3.40
N MET A 260 10.96 -8.58 2.75
CA MET A 260 11.06 -8.64 1.29
C MET A 260 9.76 -9.15 0.66
N GLU A 261 9.19 -10.22 1.20
CA GLU A 261 7.93 -10.77 0.73
C GLU A 261 6.79 -9.74 0.83
N GLU A 262 6.72 -9.02 1.94
CA GLU A 262 5.73 -7.97 2.12
C GLU A 262 5.94 -6.83 1.11
N TYR A 263 7.18 -6.36 0.96
CA TYR A 263 7.53 -5.39 -0.08
C TYR A 263 7.07 -5.85 -1.47
N ARG A 264 7.32 -7.12 -1.82
CA ARG A 264 6.93 -7.69 -3.11
C ARG A 264 5.42 -7.72 -3.31
N LEU A 265 4.68 -8.06 -2.27
CA LEU A 265 3.22 -8.07 -2.29
C LEU A 265 2.66 -6.67 -2.58
N PHE A 266 3.27 -5.63 -2.01
CA PHE A 266 2.93 -4.24 -2.32
C PHE A 266 3.37 -3.79 -3.70
N GLU A 267 4.63 -4.06 -4.07
CA GLU A 267 5.19 -3.66 -5.34
C GLU A 267 4.36 -4.21 -6.51
N ILE A 268 3.99 -5.49 -6.44
CA ILE A 268 3.30 -6.14 -7.56
C ILE A 268 1.93 -5.52 -7.81
N VAL A 269 1.21 -5.11 -6.76
CA VAL A 269 -0.08 -4.40 -6.89
C VAL A 269 0.07 -3.15 -7.74
N PHE A 270 1.08 -2.33 -7.45
CA PHE A 270 1.32 -1.12 -8.23
C PHE A 270 1.82 -1.42 -9.64
N CYS A 271 2.64 -2.47 -9.81
CA CYS A 271 3.04 -2.94 -11.14
C CYS A 271 1.84 -3.32 -12.00
N LEU A 272 0.80 -3.94 -11.43
CA LEU A 272 -0.41 -4.32 -12.14
C LEU A 272 -1.28 -3.11 -12.46
N ILE A 273 -1.57 -2.25 -11.47
CA ILE A 273 -2.40 -1.05 -11.65
C ILE A 273 -1.78 -0.11 -12.69
N TYR A 274 -0.47 0.14 -12.61
CA TYR A 274 0.23 1.05 -13.51
C TYR A 274 0.81 0.38 -14.75
N ARG A 275 0.56 -0.92 -14.95
CA ARG A 275 1.10 -1.73 -16.06
C ARG A 275 2.60 -1.49 -16.25
N ARG A 276 3.37 -1.63 -15.16
CA ARG A 276 4.83 -1.43 -15.16
C ARG A 276 5.57 -2.66 -14.68
N SER A 277 6.74 -2.88 -15.25
CA SER A 277 7.68 -3.88 -14.75
C SER A 277 8.16 -3.58 -13.33
N SER A 278 8.37 -4.64 -12.56
CA SER A 278 8.98 -4.60 -11.24
C SER A 278 10.40 -4.04 -11.30
N VAL A 279 10.79 -3.26 -10.30
CA VAL A 279 12.16 -2.76 -10.12
C VAL A 279 13.14 -3.91 -9.89
N LEU A 280 12.64 -5.05 -9.39
CA LEU A 280 13.46 -6.23 -9.14
C LEU A 280 13.69 -7.09 -10.39
N THR A 281 13.04 -6.77 -11.52
CA THR A 281 13.21 -7.52 -12.78
C THR A 281 14.69 -7.62 -13.16
N GLY A 282 15.15 -8.82 -13.54
CA GLY A 282 16.55 -9.09 -13.86
C GLY A 282 17.45 -9.36 -12.65
N THR A 283 16.96 -9.21 -11.42
CA THR A 283 17.73 -9.52 -10.20
C THR A 283 17.43 -10.95 -9.68
N GLY A 284 18.35 -11.49 -8.87
CA GLY A 284 18.12 -12.72 -8.12
C GLY A 284 16.94 -12.66 -7.15
N LEU A 285 16.49 -11.45 -6.77
CA LEU A 285 15.32 -11.24 -5.91
C LEU A 285 14.00 -11.45 -6.63
N CYS A 286 13.98 -11.23 -7.95
CA CYS A 286 12.80 -11.56 -8.76
C CYS A 286 12.73 -13.07 -9.05
N LYS A 287 13.85 -13.79 -8.98
CA LYS A 287 13.91 -15.26 -9.06
C LYS A 287 13.45 -15.91 -7.76
N SER A 288 12.15 -15.78 -7.44
CA SER A 288 11.51 -16.81 -6.62
C SER A 288 11.58 -18.14 -7.39
N GLY A 289 12.16 -19.14 -6.73
CA GLY A 289 12.72 -20.31 -7.37
C GLY A 289 11.67 -21.29 -7.86
N ARG A 290 11.18 -21.07 -9.09
CA ARG A 290 10.60 -22.10 -9.97
C ARG A 290 10.80 -21.58 -11.39
N VAL A 291 11.73 -22.18 -12.12
CA VAL A 291 11.83 -22.05 -13.59
C VAL A 291 10.91 -23.13 -14.15
N PRO A 292 9.97 -22.81 -15.05
CA PRO A 292 9.20 -23.82 -15.77
C PRO A 292 10.19 -24.68 -16.57
N GLY A 293 10.42 -25.93 -16.13
CA GLY A 293 11.35 -26.87 -16.78
C GLY A 293 12.31 -27.61 -15.84
N ASP A 294 12.55 -27.12 -14.62
CA ASP A 294 13.57 -27.69 -13.71
C ASP A 294 12.96 -28.52 -12.57
N VAL A 295 11.96 -29.37 -12.89
CA VAL A 295 11.18 -30.17 -11.92
C VAL A 295 11.99 -31.35 -11.36
N GLY A 296 13.08 -31.75 -12.02
CA GLY A 296 13.82 -32.98 -11.68
C GLY A 296 14.83 -32.87 -10.54
N ASN A 297 15.45 -31.71 -10.28
CA ASN A 297 16.76 -31.69 -9.61
C ASN A 297 16.91 -30.83 -8.35
N ARG A 298 15.84 -30.44 -7.65
CA ARG A 298 15.97 -29.59 -6.44
C ARG A 298 15.18 -30.08 -5.24
N ARG A 299 15.68 -31.16 -4.62
CA ARG A 299 15.35 -31.51 -3.23
C ARG A 299 16.23 -30.82 -2.18
N ASN A 300 17.37 -30.22 -2.56
CA ASN A 300 18.39 -29.76 -1.60
C ASN A 300 18.78 -28.27 -1.64
N ALA A 301 18.11 -27.43 -2.45
CA ALA A 301 18.28 -25.98 -2.31
C ALA A 301 17.26 -25.48 -1.28
N LYS A 302 17.71 -25.00 -0.11
CA LYS A 302 16.86 -24.25 0.84
C LYS A 302 16.09 -23.19 0.05
N LYS A 303 14.78 -23.40 -0.17
CA LYS A 303 13.99 -22.58 -1.08
C LYS A 303 13.71 -21.24 -0.39
N PRO A 304 14.00 -20.09 -1.00
CA PRO A 304 13.83 -18.82 -0.30
C PRO A 304 12.37 -18.34 -0.14
N TRP A 305 11.36 -19.12 -0.53
CA TRP A 305 9.98 -18.64 -0.74
C TRP A 305 8.90 -19.71 -0.55
N GLU A 306 8.85 -20.38 0.61
CA GLU A 306 7.85 -21.44 0.87
C GLU A 306 6.51 -20.93 1.44
N SER A 307 6.39 -19.63 1.68
CA SER A 307 5.14 -19.02 2.15
C SER A 307 4.07 -18.95 1.07
N LYS A 308 2.80 -18.99 1.49
CA LYS A 308 1.63 -18.90 0.60
C LYS A 308 1.55 -17.57 -0.16
N PHE A 309 1.89 -16.46 0.49
CA PHE A 309 1.99 -15.15 -0.16
C PHE A 309 3.16 -15.11 -1.14
N GLY A 310 4.29 -15.75 -0.82
CA GLY A 310 5.43 -15.92 -1.72
C GLY A 310 5.06 -16.65 -3.02
N GLU A 311 4.26 -17.71 -2.95
CA GLU A 311 3.74 -18.41 -4.14
C GLU A 311 2.77 -17.53 -4.94
N LEU A 312 1.88 -16.79 -4.26
CA LEU A 312 0.94 -15.89 -4.91
C LEU A 312 1.66 -14.75 -5.66
N VAL A 313 2.64 -14.11 -5.00
CA VAL A 313 3.52 -13.08 -5.59
C VAL A 313 4.34 -13.65 -6.74
N PHE A 314 4.81 -14.90 -6.61
CA PHE A 314 5.54 -15.58 -7.69
C PHE A 314 4.69 -15.71 -8.95
N LEU A 315 3.41 -16.10 -8.82
CA LEU A 315 2.49 -16.19 -9.95
C LEU A 315 2.22 -14.80 -10.54
N ALA A 316 1.90 -13.82 -9.69
CA ALA A 316 1.54 -12.47 -10.11
C ALA A 316 2.68 -11.73 -10.83
N ARG A 317 3.95 -12.04 -10.54
CA ARG A 317 5.12 -11.40 -11.21
C ARG A 317 5.16 -11.62 -12.72
N HIS A 318 4.48 -12.65 -13.22
CA HIS A 318 4.44 -12.99 -14.65
C HIS A 318 3.41 -12.15 -15.42
N ILE A 319 2.48 -11.47 -14.73
CA ILE A 319 1.43 -10.68 -15.36
C ILE A 319 1.96 -9.37 -15.98
N PRO A 320 2.81 -8.54 -15.33
CA PRO A 320 3.28 -7.29 -15.94
C PRO A 320 4.05 -7.48 -17.27
N PRO A 321 4.93 -8.49 -17.44
CA PRO A 321 5.52 -8.77 -18.75
C PRO A 321 4.48 -9.06 -19.84
N ILE A 322 3.41 -9.78 -19.50
CA ILE A 322 2.31 -10.05 -20.43
C ILE A 322 1.57 -8.76 -20.79
N MET A 323 1.28 -7.91 -19.80
CA MET A 323 0.67 -6.58 -20.02
C MET A 323 1.48 -5.72 -20.97
N ASN A 324 2.80 -5.64 -20.75
CA ASN A 324 3.70 -4.88 -21.63
C ASN A 324 3.66 -5.41 -23.07
N TYR A 325 3.66 -6.74 -23.25
CA TYR A 325 3.53 -7.33 -24.58
C TYR A 325 2.22 -6.96 -25.27
N ILE A 326 1.10 -7.00 -24.54
CA ILE A 326 -0.21 -6.58 -25.05
C ILE A 326 -0.18 -5.11 -25.47
N ASP A 327 0.42 -4.24 -24.65
CA ASP A 327 0.51 -2.80 -24.92
C ASP A 327 1.38 -2.52 -26.15
N ASP A 328 2.55 -3.16 -26.23
CA ASP A 328 3.45 -3.08 -27.39
C ASP A 328 2.76 -3.58 -28.67
N SER A 329 1.97 -4.66 -28.57
CA SER A 329 1.22 -5.25 -29.69
C SER A 329 0.08 -4.37 -30.17
N ARG A 330 -0.51 -3.55 -29.29
CA ARG A 330 -1.56 -2.58 -29.65
C ARG A 330 -0.99 -1.28 -30.22
N ALA A 331 0.20 -0.88 -29.78
CA ALA A 331 0.86 0.36 -30.23
C ALA A 331 1.55 0.21 -31.58
N ALA A 332 2.02 -0.99 -31.93
CA ALA A 332 2.64 -1.27 -33.21
C ALA A 332 1.58 -1.71 -34.24
N GLU A 333 1.18 -0.82 -35.17
CA GLU A 333 0.39 -1.15 -36.37
C GLU A 333 1.08 -2.18 -37.30
N ALA A 334 2.30 -2.60 -37.00
CA ALA A 334 3.07 -3.54 -37.79
C ALA A 334 3.89 -4.47 -36.88
N ILE A 335 3.41 -5.70 -36.64
CA ILE A 335 4.31 -6.77 -36.19
C ILE A 335 4.50 -7.77 -37.34
N CYS A 336 5.52 -7.45 -38.15
CA CYS A 336 6.21 -8.35 -39.06
C CYS A 336 6.75 -9.59 -38.34
N ASN A 337 6.46 -10.77 -38.89
CA ASN A 337 7.25 -12.02 -38.98
C ASN A 337 7.93 -12.64 -37.72
N GLN A 338 8.03 -11.97 -36.57
CA GLN A 338 8.47 -12.52 -35.26
C GLN A 338 7.32 -12.58 -34.23
N ALA A 339 6.11 -12.15 -34.61
CA ALA A 339 4.93 -12.10 -33.75
C ALA A 339 4.46 -13.47 -33.21
N PRO A 340 4.42 -14.57 -33.99
CA PRO A 340 3.65 -15.76 -33.60
C PRO A 340 4.33 -16.60 -32.50
N GLU A 341 5.66 -16.73 -32.51
CA GLU A 341 6.39 -17.46 -31.46
C GLU A 341 6.26 -16.75 -30.11
N ARG A 342 6.51 -15.43 -30.07
CA ARG A 342 6.29 -14.62 -28.85
C ARG A 342 4.85 -14.63 -28.38
N MET A 343 3.89 -14.62 -29.30
CA MET A 343 2.47 -14.72 -28.96
C MET A 343 2.16 -16.06 -28.28
N CYS A 344 2.68 -17.17 -28.81
CA CYS A 344 2.53 -18.50 -28.21
C CYS A 344 3.16 -18.56 -26.81
N GLU A 345 4.40 -18.08 -26.65
CA GLU A 345 5.07 -18.01 -25.34
C GLU A 345 4.29 -17.18 -24.31
N THR A 346 3.72 -16.05 -24.77
CA THR A 346 2.92 -15.17 -23.92
C THR A 346 1.60 -15.83 -23.53
N MET A 347 0.95 -16.52 -24.45
CA MET A 347 -0.28 -17.27 -24.20
C MET A 347 -0.03 -18.44 -23.23
N GLU A 348 1.06 -19.17 -23.39
CA GLU A 348 1.49 -20.21 -22.45
C GLU A 348 1.75 -19.63 -21.05
N SER A 349 2.41 -18.47 -20.99
CA SER A 349 2.67 -17.76 -19.73
C SER A 349 1.37 -17.30 -19.05
N ALA A 350 0.41 -16.79 -19.82
CA ALA A 350 -0.91 -16.39 -19.32
C ALA A 350 -1.69 -17.60 -18.80
N SER A 351 -1.71 -18.70 -19.56
CA SER A 351 -2.34 -19.95 -19.14
C SER A 351 -1.68 -20.54 -17.88
N PHE A 352 -0.35 -20.49 -17.79
CA PHE A 352 0.40 -20.90 -16.60
C PHE A 352 -0.02 -20.10 -15.37
N VAL A 353 -0.17 -18.78 -15.49
CA VAL A 353 -0.59 -17.90 -14.39
C VAL A 353 -2.01 -18.23 -13.95
N VAL A 354 -2.97 -18.29 -14.88
CA VAL A 354 -4.38 -18.55 -14.56
C VAL A 354 -4.54 -19.91 -13.87
N ASN A 355 -3.92 -20.96 -14.43
CA ASN A 355 -3.94 -22.30 -13.85
C ASN A 355 -3.22 -22.36 -12.49
N GLY A 356 -2.12 -21.64 -12.35
CA GLY A 356 -1.37 -21.53 -11.09
C GLY A 356 -2.20 -20.86 -10.00
N LEU A 357 -2.90 -19.77 -10.32
CA LEU A 357 -3.79 -19.07 -9.40
C LEU A 357 -4.99 -19.93 -9.01
N GLN A 358 -5.53 -20.73 -9.94
CA GLN A 358 -6.62 -21.65 -9.65
C GLN A 358 -6.18 -22.77 -8.70
N ARG A 359 -4.99 -23.35 -8.92
CA ARG A 359 -4.40 -24.36 -8.02
C ARG A 359 -4.14 -23.77 -6.64
N TRP A 360 -3.55 -22.58 -6.58
CA TRP A 360 -3.29 -21.87 -5.33
C TRP A 360 -4.59 -21.66 -4.53
N CYS A 361 -5.67 -21.24 -5.19
CA CYS A 361 -6.98 -21.06 -4.55
C CYS A 361 -7.54 -22.36 -3.98
N THR A 362 -7.45 -23.45 -4.75
CA THR A 362 -7.90 -24.78 -4.31
C THR A 362 -7.15 -25.22 -3.06
N ASP A 363 -5.83 -25.06 -3.06
CA ASP A 363 -4.98 -25.42 -1.92
C ASP A 363 -5.24 -24.53 -0.69
N PHE A 364 -5.44 -23.22 -0.91
CA PHE A 364 -5.77 -22.25 0.13
C PHE A 364 -7.12 -22.56 0.79
N LEU A 365 -8.19 -22.74 0.00
CA LEU A 365 -9.52 -23.04 0.54
C LEU A 365 -9.59 -24.41 1.23
N ALA A 366 -8.79 -25.39 0.79
CA ALA A 366 -8.75 -26.71 1.44
C ALA A 366 -8.08 -26.68 2.82
N ARG A 367 -7.19 -25.71 3.06
CA ARG A 367 -6.34 -25.62 4.26
C ARG A 367 -6.72 -24.41 5.10
N GLU A 368 -6.16 -23.24 4.80
CA GLU A 368 -6.25 -22.05 5.63
C GLU A 368 -7.59 -21.32 5.48
N GLY A 369 -8.19 -21.36 4.30
CA GLY A 369 -9.48 -20.75 3.98
C GLY A 369 -10.69 -21.66 4.23
N ARG A 370 -10.51 -22.82 4.89
CA ARG A 370 -11.57 -23.83 5.03
C ARG A 370 -12.82 -23.30 5.73
N ASP A 371 -12.64 -22.58 6.83
CA ASP A 371 -13.75 -22.04 7.60
C ASP A 371 -14.52 -20.98 6.79
N PHE A 372 -13.80 -20.17 6.01
CA PHE A 372 -14.40 -19.24 5.05
C PHE A 372 -15.16 -19.97 3.92
N ALA A 373 -14.56 -21.02 3.35
CA ALA A 373 -15.17 -21.82 2.29
C ALA A 373 -16.46 -22.54 2.75
N ASN A 374 -16.56 -22.87 4.04
CA ASN A 374 -17.73 -23.49 4.64
C ASN A 374 -18.76 -22.46 5.16
N SER A 375 -18.48 -21.15 5.05
CA SER A 375 -19.39 -20.11 5.52
C SER A 375 -20.67 -20.03 4.68
N ASP A 376 -21.80 -19.73 5.32
CA ASP A 376 -23.09 -19.55 4.65
C ASP A 376 -23.01 -18.46 3.56
N THR A 377 -22.26 -17.38 3.81
CA THR A 377 -22.08 -16.26 2.86
C THR A 377 -21.33 -16.67 1.58
N TYR A 378 -20.37 -17.58 1.70
CA TYR A 378 -19.65 -18.14 0.56
C TYR A 378 -20.51 -19.17 -0.18
N VAL A 379 -21.06 -20.16 0.54
CA VAL A 379 -21.83 -21.28 -0.05
C VAL A 379 -23.11 -20.82 -0.71
N ARG A 380 -23.86 -19.90 -0.09
CA ARG A 380 -25.13 -19.41 -0.65
C ARG A 380 -24.93 -18.32 -1.69
N GLY A 381 -23.72 -17.80 -1.87
CA GLY A 381 -23.42 -16.77 -2.86
C GLY A 381 -24.15 -15.44 -2.61
N HIS A 382 -24.60 -15.15 -1.39
CA HIS A 382 -25.32 -13.93 -1.07
C HIS A 382 -24.69 -13.16 0.10
N GLY A 383 -24.73 -11.82 0.00
CA GLY A 383 -24.23 -10.91 1.03
C GLY A 383 -22.71 -10.69 1.00
N ASP A 384 -22.26 -9.79 1.87
CA ASP A 384 -20.85 -9.51 2.10
C ASP A 384 -20.15 -10.69 2.78
N PHE A 385 -18.88 -10.90 2.49
CA PHE A 385 -18.13 -11.99 3.11
C PHE A 385 -17.72 -11.65 4.55
N ASP A 386 -17.90 -12.64 5.43
CA ASP A 386 -17.30 -12.63 6.76
C ASP A 386 -16.06 -13.52 6.76
N PHE A 387 -14.93 -12.95 7.14
CA PHE A 387 -13.65 -13.65 7.17
C PHE A 387 -13.25 -13.95 8.61
N PRO A 388 -12.64 -15.12 8.88
CA PRO A 388 -12.24 -15.50 10.23
C PRO A 388 -11.17 -14.58 10.82
N ASP A 389 -10.27 -14.07 9.96
CA ASP A 389 -9.24 -13.12 10.31
C ASP A 389 -8.75 -12.32 9.09
N PHE A 390 -7.90 -11.33 9.37
CA PHE A 390 -7.34 -10.44 8.35
C PHE A 390 -6.32 -11.14 7.42
N GLN A 391 -5.66 -12.21 7.86
CA GLN A 391 -4.71 -12.95 7.02
C GLN A 391 -5.45 -13.68 5.90
N VAL A 392 -6.53 -14.39 6.24
CA VAL A 392 -7.41 -15.07 5.28
C VAL A 392 -8.05 -14.06 4.33
N ALA A 393 -8.61 -12.97 4.86
CA ALA A 393 -9.23 -11.93 4.04
C ALA A 393 -8.25 -11.29 3.06
N SER A 394 -7.06 -10.91 3.52
CA SER A 394 -6.05 -10.28 2.66
C SER A 394 -5.54 -11.24 1.60
N ALA A 395 -5.26 -12.51 1.95
CA ALA A 395 -4.82 -13.52 0.99
C ALA A 395 -5.86 -13.74 -0.12
N TRP A 396 -7.13 -13.84 0.25
CA TRP A 396 -8.25 -13.95 -0.68
C TRP A 396 -8.38 -12.72 -1.60
N ILE A 397 -8.34 -11.51 -1.03
CA ILE A 397 -8.47 -10.25 -1.79
C ILE A 397 -7.29 -10.05 -2.76
N PHE A 398 -6.06 -10.34 -2.35
CA PHE A 398 -4.90 -10.29 -3.23
C PHE A 398 -5.00 -11.32 -4.36
N TRP A 399 -5.42 -12.54 -4.04
CA TRP A 399 -5.63 -13.58 -5.05
C TRP A 399 -6.66 -13.16 -6.09
N LEU A 400 -7.84 -12.70 -5.66
CA LEU A 400 -8.88 -12.19 -6.55
C LEU A 400 -8.35 -11.05 -7.42
N SER A 401 -7.64 -10.09 -6.82
CA SER A 401 -7.07 -8.96 -7.57
C SER A 401 -6.10 -9.43 -8.65
N PHE A 402 -5.18 -10.35 -8.32
CA PHE A 402 -4.23 -10.89 -9.31
C PHE A 402 -4.92 -11.74 -10.37
N LYS A 403 -5.98 -12.48 -10.01
CA LYS A 403 -6.78 -13.27 -10.94
C LYS A 403 -7.53 -12.39 -11.93
N VAL A 404 -8.10 -11.26 -11.50
CA VAL A 404 -8.70 -10.26 -12.40
C VAL A 404 -7.68 -9.80 -13.44
N HIS A 405 -6.51 -9.32 -13.02
CA HIS A 405 -5.45 -8.88 -13.94
C HIS A 405 -4.97 -9.99 -14.89
N ALA A 406 -4.86 -11.23 -14.40
CA ALA A 406 -4.46 -12.37 -15.21
C ALA A 406 -5.51 -12.73 -16.29
N LEU A 407 -6.79 -12.74 -15.92
CA LEU A 407 -7.90 -12.99 -16.84
C LEU A 407 -8.02 -11.86 -17.87
N GLU A 408 -7.87 -10.60 -17.48
CA GLU A 408 -7.87 -9.47 -18.42
C GLU A 408 -6.73 -9.59 -19.45
N CYS A 409 -5.54 -10.01 -19.02
CA CYS A 409 -4.43 -10.27 -19.91
C CYS A 409 -4.74 -11.44 -20.87
N TYR A 410 -5.27 -12.54 -20.34
CA TYR A 410 -5.64 -13.70 -21.12
C TYR A 410 -6.69 -13.37 -22.19
N ILE A 411 -7.76 -12.67 -21.82
CA ILE A 411 -8.80 -12.18 -22.75
C ILE A 411 -8.16 -11.30 -23.82
N SER A 412 -7.32 -10.34 -23.43
CA SER A 412 -6.69 -9.41 -24.37
C SER A 412 -5.75 -10.12 -25.36
N ILE A 413 -5.04 -11.17 -24.95
CA ILE A 413 -4.22 -11.98 -25.87
C ILE A 413 -5.12 -12.72 -26.86
N VAL A 414 -6.19 -13.34 -26.37
CA VAL A 414 -7.16 -14.06 -27.22
C VAL A 414 -7.78 -13.09 -28.23
N ASP A 415 -8.11 -11.87 -27.83
CA ASP A 415 -8.60 -10.81 -28.73
C ASP A 415 -7.57 -10.50 -29.82
N ILE A 416 -6.29 -10.31 -29.46
CA ILE A 416 -5.23 -10.02 -30.45
C ILE A 416 -5.06 -11.20 -31.43
N VAL A 417 -5.09 -12.44 -30.94
CA VAL A 417 -5.00 -13.64 -31.78
C VAL A 417 -6.20 -13.72 -32.73
N HIS A 418 -7.40 -13.44 -32.24
CA HIS A 418 -8.62 -13.46 -33.04
C HIS A 418 -8.58 -12.39 -34.14
N MET A 419 -8.21 -11.16 -33.81
CA MET A 419 -8.09 -10.05 -34.78
C MET A 419 -7.01 -10.33 -35.82
N SER A 420 -5.88 -10.91 -35.40
CA SER A 420 -4.77 -11.26 -36.29
C SER A 420 -5.16 -12.39 -37.27
N ARG A 421 -5.94 -13.39 -36.81
CA ARG A 421 -6.49 -14.44 -37.67
C ARG A 421 -7.51 -13.90 -38.65
N GLN A 422 -8.44 -13.05 -38.22
CA GLN A 422 -9.40 -12.43 -39.14
C GLN A 422 -8.70 -11.61 -40.22
N ASN A 423 -7.64 -10.88 -39.89
CA ASN A 423 -6.87 -10.12 -40.88
C ASN A 423 -6.12 -11.04 -41.88
N HIS A 424 -5.62 -12.19 -41.43
CA HIS A 424 -5.01 -13.20 -42.31
C HIS A 424 -6.06 -13.97 -43.14
N GLU A 425 -7.19 -14.34 -42.54
CA GLU A 425 -8.33 -14.99 -43.21
C GLU A 425 -8.98 -14.06 -44.23
N ILE A 426 -9.10 -12.75 -43.99
CA ILE A 426 -9.55 -11.77 -45.00
C ILE A 426 -8.53 -11.69 -46.16
N SER A 427 -7.24 -11.88 -45.88
CA SER A 427 -6.17 -11.94 -46.90
C SER A 427 -6.17 -13.27 -47.69
N GLU A 428 -6.54 -14.39 -47.06
CA GLU A 428 -6.62 -15.72 -47.67
C GLU A 428 -7.99 -16.08 -48.27
N LEU A 429 -9.08 -15.44 -47.84
CA LEU A 429 -10.42 -15.51 -48.47
C LEU A 429 -10.43 -14.88 -49.86
N TYR A 430 -9.46 -14.01 -50.16
CA TYR A 430 -9.15 -13.61 -51.53
C TYR A 430 -8.45 -14.69 -52.35
N LYS A 431 -8.08 -15.83 -51.76
CA LYS A 431 -7.31 -16.89 -52.42
C LYS A 431 -7.92 -18.28 -52.41
N ASN A 432 -8.52 -18.82 -51.34
CA ASN A 432 -9.19 -20.14 -51.40
C ASN A 432 -10.10 -20.41 -50.19
N ALA A 433 -11.38 -20.72 -50.43
CA ALA A 433 -12.32 -21.11 -49.38
C ALA A 433 -12.27 -22.64 -49.13
N SER A 434 -12.07 -23.06 -47.88
CA SER A 434 -12.26 -24.47 -47.49
C SER A 434 -12.88 -24.63 -46.08
N ASN A 435 -13.79 -25.60 -45.95
CA ASN A 435 -14.75 -25.76 -44.86
C ASN A 435 -14.19 -26.29 -43.51
N SER A 436 -12.88 -26.26 -43.27
CA SER A 436 -12.30 -26.79 -42.02
C SER A 436 -12.16 -25.76 -40.88
N GLU A 437 -12.36 -24.48 -41.18
CA GLU A 437 -12.08 -23.35 -40.28
C GLU A 437 -13.18 -23.09 -39.23
N GLY A 438 -14.42 -23.51 -39.50
CA GLY A 438 -15.57 -23.24 -38.61
C GLY A 438 -15.51 -23.92 -37.23
N ILE A 439 -14.78 -25.03 -37.09
CA ILE A 439 -14.69 -25.77 -35.83
C ILE A 439 -13.71 -25.09 -34.86
N GLN A 440 -12.57 -24.58 -35.33
CA GLN A 440 -11.58 -23.92 -34.45
C GLN A 440 -12.07 -22.57 -33.95
N LEU A 441 -12.71 -21.76 -34.81
CA LEU A 441 -13.28 -20.46 -34.41
C LEU A 441 -14.31 -20.60 -33.29
N SER A 442 -15.14 -21.66 -33.35
CA SER A 442 -16.14 -21.96 -32.32
C SER A 442 -15.52 -22.31 -30.95
N SER A 443 -14.32 -22.89 -30.93
CA SER A 443 -13.59 -23.21 -29.70
C SER A 443 -12.97 -21.96 -29.07
N PHE A 444 -12.40 -21.06 -29.88
CA PHE A 444 -11.83 -19.80 -29.41
C PHE A 444 -12.89 -18.89 -28.77
N CYS A 445 -14.04 -18.71 -29.44
CA CYS A 445 -15.14 -17.92 -28.90
C CYS A 445 -15.68 -18.50 -27.58
N LYS A 446 -15.74 -19.84 -27.44
CA LYS A 446 -16.13 -20.49 -26.18
C LYS A 446 -15.13 -20.22 -25.06
N CYS A 447 -13.83 -20.33 -25.33
CA CYS A 447 -12.79 -20.05 -24.34
C CYS A 447 -12.81 -18.57 -23.90
N MET A 448 -12.99 -17.65 -24.84
CA MET A 448 -13.09 -16.22 -24.57
C MET A 448 -14.32 -15.89 -23.71
N LEU A 449 -15.50 -16.40 -24.08
CA LEU A 449 -16.73 -16.21 -23.30
C LEU A 449 -16.61 -16.80 -21.89
N GLY A 450 -16.00 -17.98 -21.75
CA GLY A 450 -15.73 -18.59 -20.46
C GLY A 450 -14.81 -17.72 -19.58
N ALA A 451 -13.73 -17.19 -20.15
CA ALA A 451 -12.81 -16.30 -19.42
C ALA A 451 -13.46 -14.97 -19.01
N ARG A 452 -14.32 -14.38 -19.86
CA ARG A 452 -15.08 -13.16 -19.54
C ARG A 452 -16.10 -13.40 -18.43
N LEU A 453 -16.79 -14.53 -18.45
CA LEU A 453 -17.70 -14.93 -17.37
C LEU A 453 -16.94 -15.11 -16.05
N GLU A 454 -15.82 -15.84 -16.08
CA GLU A 454 -14.95 -16.03 -14.91
C GLU A 454 -14.39 -14.71 -14.38
N LEU A 455 -14.05 -13.75 -15.27
CA LEU A 455 -13.62 -12.41 -14.88
C LEU A 455 -14.71 -11.68 -14.11
N MET A 456 -15.95 -11.67 -14.62
CA MET A 456 -17.07 -11.00 -13.98
C MET A 456 -17.43 -11.63 -12.63
N GLU A 457 -17.42 -12.97 -12.53
CA GLU A 457 -17.58 -13.67 -11.25
C GLU A 457 -16.48 -13.31 -10.26
N THR A 458 -15.22 -13.27 -10.72
CA THR A 458 -14.06 -12.89 -9.88
C THR A 458 -14.18 -11.45 -9.39
N VAL A 459 -14.65 -10.53 -10.25
CA VAL A 459 -14.91 -9.14 -9.89
C VAL A 459 -16.02 -9.03 -8.84
N GLU A 460 -17.12 -9.76 -9.00
CA GLU A 460 -18.21 -9.77 -8.02
C GLU A 460 -17.74 -10.29 -6.65
N LEU A 461 -16.98 -11.40 -6.63
CA LEU A 461 -16.37 -11.93 -5.41
C LEU A 461 -15.43 -10.91 -4.76
N LEU A 462 -14.69 -10.14 -5.57
CA LEU A 462 -13.79 -9.11 -5.07
C LEU A 462 -14.57 -7.98 -4.41
N ILE A 463 -15.61 -7.45 -5.07
CA ILE A 463 -16.50 -6.42 -4.51
C ILE A 463 -17.08 -6.87 -3.16
N ARG A 464 -17.60 -8.10 -3.09
CA ARG A 464 -18.19 -8.68 -1.87
C ARG A 464 -17.19 -8.89 -0.73
N SER A 465 -15.90 -8.94 -1.04
CA SER A 465 -14.82 -9.07 -0.04
C SER A 465 -14.42 -7.73 0.59
N LEU A 466 -14.62 -6.61 -0.11
CA LEU A 466 -14.11 -5.29 0.31
C LEU A 466 -14.72 -4.72 1.60
N PRO A 467 -16.00 -4.95 1.93
CA PRO A 467 -16.60 -4.46 3.17
C PRO A 467 -15.83 -4.90 4.42
N TYR A 468 -15.19 -6.07 4.39
CA TYR A 468 -14.33 -6.54 5.48
C TYR A 468 -13.18 -5.57 5.79
N LEU A 469 -12.51 -5.01 4.77
CA LEU A 469 -11.40 -4.07 4.96
C LEU A 469 -11.83 -2.74 5.58
N LEU A 470 -13.13 -2.45 5.56
CA LEU A 470 -13.74 -1.26 6.16
C LEU A 470 -14.24 -1.50 7.59
N GLN A 471 -13.97 -2.66 8.19
CA GLN A 471 -14.31 -2.88 9.59
C GLN A 471 -13.33 -2.14 10.54
N ALA A 472 -13.81 -1.78 11.73
CA ALA A 472 -13.03 -0.97 12.67
C ALA A 472 -11.82 -1.72 13.29
N ASN A 473 -11.94 -3.04 13.43
CA ASN A 473 -10.95 -3.98 14.00
C ASN A 473 -9.79 -4.34 13.05
N VAL A 474 -9.87 -3.91 11.78
CA VAL A 474 -8.87 -4.19 10.74
C VAL A 474 -7.68 -3.20 10.78
N GLY A 475 -7.78 -2.14 11.59
CA GLY A 475 -6.71 -1.18 11.81
C GLY A 475 -6.54 -0.16 10.67
N TYR A 476 -5.54 0.71 10.77
CA TYR A 476 -5.27 1.73 9.74
C TYR A 476 -4.79 1.13 8.43
N VAL A 477 -3.91 0.14 8.49
CA VAL A 477 -3.30 -0.47 7.31
C VAL A 477 -4.34 -1.21 6.46
N GLY A 478 -5.14 -2.07 7.09
CA GLY A 478 -6.18 -2.82 6.38
C GLY A 478 -7.20 -1.92 5.68
N ARG A 479 -7.56 -0.79 6.30
CA ARG A 479 -8.41 0.24 5.69
C ARG A 479 -7.75 0.97 4.52
N CYS A 480 -6.44 1.20 4.58
CA CYS A 480 -5.71 1.78 3.46
C CYS A 480 -5.58 0.81 2.28
N PHE A 481 -5.54 -0.51 2.53
CA PHE A 481 -5.45 -1.50 1.47
C PHE A 481 -6.66 -1.54 0.53
N VAL A 482 -7.84 -1.08 0.96
CA VAL A 482 -9.08 -1.15 0.16
C VAL A 482 -8.99 -0.43 -1.19
N GLY A 483 -8.10 0.56 -1.31
CA GLY A 483 -7.98 1.31 -2.57
C GLY A 483 -7.41 0.51 -3.73
N PHE A 484 -6.57 -0.48 -3.46
CA PHE A 484 -5.97 -1.30 -4.51
C PHE A 484 -6.94 -2.26 -5.21
N PRO A 485 -7.71 -3.10 -4.49
CA PRO A 485 -8.69 -3.95 -5.13
C PRO A 485 -9.87 -3.14 -5.70
N LEU A 486 -10.20 -1.98 -5.12
CA LEU A 486 -11.18 -1.05 -5.73
C LEU A 486 -10.75 -0.58 -7.10
N GLU A 487 -9.49 -0.16 -7.24
CA GLU A 487 -8.94 0.27 -8.53
C GLU A 487 -8.91 -0.90 -9.53
N THR A 488 -8.55 -2.10 -9.07
CA THR A 488 -8.55 -3.32 -9.89
C THR A 488 -9.96 -3.62 -10.44
N VAL A 489 -10.98 -3.61 -9.58
CA VAL A 489 -12.37 -3.81 -10.00
C VAL A 489 -12.82 -2.71 -10.97
N ARG A 490 -12.54 -1.44 -10.64
CA ARG A 490 -12.95 -0.29 -11.45
C ARG A 490 -12.41 -0.41 -12.87
N VAL A 491 -11.10 -0.70 -13.01
CA VAL A 491 -10.45 -0.84 -14.32
C VAL A 491 -11.03 -2.02 -15.10
N ALA A 492 -11.19 -3.19 -14.47
CA ALA A 492 -11.74 -4.37 -15.14
C ALA A 492 -13.19 -4.15 -15.63
N LEU A 493 -14.04 -3.53 -14.81
CA LEU A 493 -15.43 -3.21 -15.20
C LEU A 493 -15.49 -2.19 -16.34
N LEU A 494 -14.60 -1.19 -16.37
CA LEU A 494 -14.54 -0.23 -17.46
C LEU A 494 -14.07 -0.89 -18.76
N HIS A 495 -13.05 -1.73 -18.72
CA HIS A 495 -12.62 -2.48 -19.90
C HIS A 495 -13.71 -3.42 -20.42
N GLU A 496 -14.46 -4.09 -19.54
CA GLU A 496 -15.59 -4.92 -19.98
C GLU A 496 -16.75 -4.09 -20.55
N PHE A 497 -17.00 -2.90 -20.00
CA PHE A 497 -17.98 -1.97 -20.56
C PHE A 497 -17.59 -1.52 -21.98
N GLU A 498 -16.31 -1.22 -22.21
CA GLU A 498 -15.76 -0.88 -23.52
C GLU A 498 -15.85 -2.05 -24.51
N ARG A 499 -15.53 -3.28 -24.07
CA ARG A 499 -15.68 -4.51 -24.87
C ARG A 499 -17.14 -4.73 -25.29
N GLU A 500 -18.10 -4.61 -24.37
CA GLU A 500 -19.53 -4.74 -24.70
C GLU A 500 -20.03 -3.64 -25.65
N SER A 501 -19.50 -2.42 -25.51
CA SER A 501 -19.90 -1.27 -26.35
C SER A 501 -19.30 -1.32 -27.75
N SER A 502 -18.21 -2.07 -27.95
CA SER A 502 -17.51 -2.18 -29.23
C SER A 502 -17.98 -3.34 -30.11
N VAL A 503 -18.89 -4.20 -29.62
CA VAL A 503 -19.47 -5.28 -30.43
C VAL A 503 -20.41 -4.68 -31.49
N PRO A 504 -20.10 -4.79 -32.80
CA PRO A 504 -20.96 -4.25 -33.85
C PRO A 504 -22.30 -5.00 -33.86
N VAL A 505 -23.40 -4.24 -33.76
CA VAL A 505 -24.75 -4.78 -33.93
C VAL A 505 -24.88 -5.19 -35.40
N ALA A 506 -24.77 -6.49 -35.69
CA ALA A 506 -24.95 -7.00 -37.03
C ALA A 506 -26.37 -6.65 -37.53
N ALA A 507 -26.45 -5.83 -38.57
CA ALA A 507 -27.71 -5.49 -39.22
C ALA A 507 -28.35 -6.78 -39.79
N GLY A 508 -29.46 -7.21 -39.20
CA GLY A 508 -30.30 -8.30 -39.73
C GLY A 508 -30.24 -9.64 -39.01
N VAL A 509 -29.44 -9.81 -37.95
CA VAL A 509 -29.57 -10.95 -37.04
C VAL A 509 -30.23 -10.44 -35.76
N PRO A 510 -31.35 -11.02 -35.28
CA PRO A 510 -31.87 -10.66 -33.97
C PRO A 510 -30.77 -10.98 -32.95
N SER A 511 -30.13 -9.93 -32.46
CA SER A 511 -29.19 -9.99 -31.35
C SER A 511 -29.87 -10.73 -30.20
N PRO A 512 -29.17 -11.61 -29.46
CA PRO A 512 -29.67 -12.13 -28.19
C PRO A 512 -29.66 -10.99 -27.16
N SER A 513 -30.48 -9.95 -27.39
CA SER A 513 -30.44 -8.66 -26.69
C SER A 513 -30.96 -8.74 -25.25
N ILE A 514 -31.67 -9.82 -24.89
CA ILE A 514 -32.13 -10.05 -23.53
C ILE A 514 -30.95 -10.41 -22.60
N ALA A 515 -29.87 -11.01 -23.13
CA ALA A 515 -28.66 -11.30 -22.35
C ALA A 515 -27.69 -10.10 -22.26
N ALA A 516 -27.63 -9.27 -23.30
CA ALA A 516 -26.78 -8.07 -23.35
C ALA A 516 -27.19 -7.01 -22.32
N ASP A 517 -28.51 -6.81 -22.13
CA ASP A 517 -29.03 -5.91 -21.10
C ASP A 517 -28.68 -6.38 -19.66
N GLY A 518 -28.61 -7.69 -19.46
CA GLY A 518 -28.23 -8.29 -18.18
C GLY A 518 -26.76 -8.03 -17.83
N ALA A 519 -25.85 -8.26 -18.78
CA ALA A 519 -24.42 -8.04 -18.59
C ALA A 519 -24.10 -6.56 -18.34
N LYS A 520 -24.65 -5.64 -19.15
CA LYS A 520 -24.47 -4.20 -18.98
C LYS A 520 -25.00 -3.71 -17.64
N ARG A 521 -26.18 -4.19 -17.22
CA ARG A 521 -26.75 -3.87 -15.88
C ARG A 521 -25.84 -4.37 -14.76
N SER A 522 -25.27 -5.57 -14.89
CA SER A 522 -24.32 -6.12 -13.92
C SER A 522 -23.06 -5.27 -13.81
N ILE A 523 -22.50 -4.82 -14.93
CA ILE A 523 -21.31 -3.95 -14.95
C ILE A 523 -21.62 -2.62 -14.24
N LEU A 524 -22.74 -1.97 -14.59
CA LEU A 524 -23.17 -0.71 -13.98
C LEU A 524 -23.43 -0.86 -12.47
N GLN A 525 -24.05 -1.97 -12.05
CA GLN A 525 -24.26 -2.29 -10.64
C GLN A 525 -22.93 -2.49 -9.89
N GLY A 526 -21.95 -3.12 -10.54
CA GLY A 526 -20.60 -3.26 -10.00
C GLY A 526 -19.92 -1.90 -9.79
N LEU A 527 -19.98 -1.02 -10.80
CA LEU A 527 -19.42 0.34 -10.72
C LEU A 527 -20.09 1.18 -9.63
N LEU A 528 -21.42 1.06 -9.48
CA LEU A 528 -22.17 1.71 -8.41
C LEU A 528 -21.75 1.19 -7.03
N SER A 529 -21.53 -0.12 -6.90
CA SER A 529 -21.02 -0.73 -5.67
C SER A 529 -19.62 -0.23 -5.32
N CYS A 530 -18.72 -0.10 -6.31
CA CYS A 530 -17.40 0.52 -6.12
C CYS A 530 -17.51 1.96 -5.62
N ALA A 531 -18.40 2.78 -6.20
CA ALA A 531 -18.61 4.15 -5.75
C ALA A 531 -19.10 4.21 -4.29
N GLN A 532 -20.02 3.33 -3.90
CA GLN A 532 -20.50 3.25 -2.51
C GLN A 532 -19.40 2.84 -1.53
N ILE A 533 -18.57 1.85 -1.88
CA ILE A 533 -17.45 1.40 -1.05
C ILE A 533 -16.40 2.52 -0.94
N MET A 534 -16.14 3.24 -2.04
CA MET A 534 -15.25 4.39 -2.06
C MET A 534 -15.72 5.52 -1.12
N GLU A 535 -17.01 5.86 -1.15
CA GLU A 535 -17.58 6.86 -0.24
C GLU A 535 -17.49 6.42 1.23
N LYS A 536 -17.73 5.13 1.51
CA LYS A 536 -17.52 4.57 2.86
C LYS A 536 -16.05 4.66 3.27
N ALA A 537 -15.11 4.30 2.40
CA ALA A 537 -13.68 4.40 2.66
C ALA A 537 -13.25 5.85 2.93
N LYS A 538 -13.80 6.81 2.17
CA LYS A 538 -13.61 8.25 2.38
C LYS A 538 -14.14 8.70 3.74
N ALA A 539 -15.36 8.31 4.10
CA ALA A 539 -15.96 8.61 5.40
C ALA A 539 -15.13 8.05 6.57
N MET A 540 -14.48 6.91 6.35
CA MET A 540 -13.56 6.27 7.30
C MET A 540 -12.14 6.84 7.30
N LYS A 541 -11.87 7.87 6.49
CA LYS A 541 -10.55 8.51 6.32
C LYS A 541 -9.47 7.53 5.86
N CYS A 542 -9.82 6.58 5.00
CA CYS A 542 -8.83 5.78 4.30
C CYS A 542 -7.96 6.72 3.46
N ALA A 543 -6.64 6.64 3.65
CA ALA A 543 -5.70 7.62 3.12
C ALA A 543 -5.72 7.76 1.60
N LEU A 544 -6.09 6.71 0.87
CA LEU A 544 -6.19 6.70 -0.59
C LEU A 544 -7.35 7.51 -1.18
N PHE A 545 -8.30 7.94 -0.35
CA PHE A 545 -9.57 8.53 -0.80
C PHE A 545 -9.78 9.99 -0.36
N SER A 546 -8.70 10.69 0.05
CA SER A 546 -8.79 12.10 0.44
C SER A 546 -8.98 13.01 -0.79
N ASP A 547 -10.20 13.51 -1.00
CA ASP A 547 -10.68 14.62 -1.85
C ASP A 547 -10.15 14.81 -3.30
N GLN A 548 -9.18 14.02 -3.77
CA GLN A 548 -8.55 14.18 -5.10
C GLN A 548 -9.06 13.19 -6.15
N LEU A 549 -9.87 12.20 -5.79
CA LEU A 549 -10.47 11.30 -6.79
C LEU A 549 -11.51 12.01 -7.69
N ALA A 550 -11.89 13.25 -7.38
CA ALA A 550 -12.63 14.11 -8.30
C ALA A 550 -11.85 14.46 -9.57
N SER A 551 -10.53 14.23 -9.65
CA SER A 551 -9.73 14.50 -10.84
C SER A 551 -9.56 13.29 -11.78
N TYR A 552 -10.08 12.11 -11.42
CA TYR A 552 -10.06 10.93 -12.28
C TYR A 552 -11.49 10.62 -12.76
N SER A 553 -11.82 11.19 -13.93
CA SER A 553 -13.06 11.07 -14.70
C SER A 553 -14.14 12.15 -14.44
N PRO A 554 -14.17 13.23 -15.25
CA PRO A 554 -15.36 14.05 -15.46
C PRO A 554 -16.55 13.26 -16.07
N ASP A 555 -16.29 12.08 -16.66
CA ASP A 555 -17.26 11.35 -17.50
C ASP A 555 -18.20 10.41 -16.73
N MET A 556 -17.93 10.11 -15.46
CA MET A 556 -18.92 9.40 -14.64
C MET A 556 -20.07 10.31 -14.22
N GLY A 557 -19.83 11.64 -14.11
CA GLY A 557 -20.89 12.60 -13.80
C GLY A 557 -21.95 12.73 -14.89
N THR A 558 -21.59 12.46 -16.14
CA THR A 558 -22.50 12.50 -17.30
C THR A 558 -23.29 11.20 -17.47
N LEU A 559 -22.70 10.04 -17.15
CA LEU A 559 -23.39 8.73 -17.21
C LEU A 559 -24.53 8.59 -16.19
N PHE A 560 -24.45 9.23 -15.03
CA PHE A 560 -25.51 9.22 -14.02
C PHE A 560 -26.45 10.44 -14.07
N ALA A 561 -26.17 11.43 -14.95
CA ALA A 561 -27.04 12.60 -15.11
C ALA A 561 -28.19 12.38 -16.10
N SER A 562 -28.12 11.37 -16.97
CA SER A 562 -29.16 11.10 -17.99
C SER A 562 -30.32 10.22 -17.51
N GLU A 563 -30.27 9.68 -16.30
CA GLU A 563 -31.33 8.82 -15.72
C GLU A 563 -31.94 9.43 -14.45
N ARG A 564 -32.29 10.73 -14.47
CA ARG A 564 -33.28 11.24 -13.53
C ARG A 564 -34.67 10.98 -14.12
N PRO A 565 -35.55 10.21 -13.45
CA PRO A 565 -36.95 10.17 -13.84
C PRO A 565 -37.57 11.55 -13.57
N LEU A 566 -38.35 12.04 -14.54
CA LEU A 566 -39.26 13.17 -14.38
C LEU A 566 -40.34 12.86 -13.32
#